data_AF-A0A0V0H9J3-F1
#
_entry.id   AF-A0A0V0H9J3-F1
#
_cell.length_a   1.000
_cell.length_b   1.000
_cell.length_c   1.000
_cell.angle_alpha   90.00
_cell.angle_beta   90.00
_cell.angle_gamma   90.00
#
_symmetry.space_group_name_H-M   'P 1'
#
loop_
_entity.id
_entity.type
_entity.pdbx_description
1 polymer ?
#
loop_
_entity_poly.entity_id
_entity_poly.type
_entity_poly.pdbx_seq_one_letter_code
_entity_poly.pdbx_strand_id
1 'polypeptide(L)'
;MSNNSITDSTELEQTTTLIMKDFMEWSKAMIASGSDGGPPRWFSPLDCAAPMEDSPLLLYLPGIDGVGLGLIKHHKRLGRIFNIWCLHIPVTDRTSFSGLSLLISLLCS
;
A
#
# COMPACT_ATOMS: atom_id res chain seq x y z
N MET A 1 -23.11 -34.12 -3.53
CA MET A 1 -23.17 -32.72 -4.04
C MET A 1 -23.49 -31.82 -2.87
N SER A 2 -22.68 -30.76 -2.68
CA SER A 2 -22.72 -29.70 -1.66
C SER A 2 -22.49 -30.19 -0.21
N ASN A 3 -21.45 -29.77 0.50
CA ASN A 3 -21.34 -28.45 1.12
C ASN A 3 -19.87 -28.07 1.44
N ASN A 4 -19.08 -27.65 0.44
CA ASN A 4 -17.78 -26.99 0.66
C ASN A 4 -17.80 -25.48 0.34
N SER A 5 -18.94 -24.95 -0.11
CA SER A 5 -19.05 -23.58 -0.61
C SER A 5 -19.46 -22.55 0.44
N ILE A 6 -19.99 -22.97 1.60
CA ILE A 6 -20.52 -22.06 2.63
C ILE A 6 -19.43 -21.67 3.65
N THR A 7 -18.46 -22.55 3.90
CA THR A 7 -17.37 -22.30 4.86
C THR A 7 -16.27 -21.39 4.29
N ASP A 8 -16.00 -21.50 2.98
CA ASP A 8 -14.96 -20.74 2.27
C ASP A 8 -15.33 -19.25 2.12
N SER A 9 -16.61 -18.95 1.88
CA SER A 9 -17.11 -17.59 1.77
C SER A 9 -17.09 -16.83 3.10
N THR A 10 -17.44 -17.50 4.21
CA THR A 10 -17.46 -16.87 5.54
C THR A 10 -16.06 -16.55 6.07
N GLU A 11 -15.06 -17.38 5.79
CA GLU A 11 -13.69 -17.20 6.26
C GLU A 11 -12.96 -16.12 5.45
N LEU A 12 -13.21 -16.05 4.13
CA LEU A 12 -12.73 -14.99 3.25
C LEU A 12 -13.33 -13.63 3.63
N GLU A 13 -14.62 -13.59 3.98
CA GLU A 13 -15.31 -12.37 4.40
C GLU A 13 -14.78 -11.85 5.74
N GLN A 14 -14.54 -12.76 6.70
CA GLN A 14 -13.90 -12.43 7.98
C GLN A 14 -12.47 -11.91 7.80
N THR A 15 -11.67 -12.60 6.98
CA THR A 15 -10.29 -12.20 6.64
C THR A 15 -10.26 -10.83 5.96
N THR A 16 -11.16 -10.59 5.01
CA THR A 16 -11.29 -9.30 4.32
C THR A 16 -11.68 -8.19 5.30
N THR A 17 -12.58 -8.48 6.25
CA THR A 17 -13.01 -7.53 7.28
C THR A 17 -11.85 -7.17 8.21
N LEU A 18 -11.03 -8.15 8.62
CA LEU A 18 -9.84 -7.90 9.44
C LEU A 18 -8.81 -7.03 8.70
N ILE A 19 -8.49 -7.37 7.45
CA ILE A 19 -7.57 -6.57 6.61
C ILE A 19 -8.08 -5.13 6.44
N MET A 20 -9.39 -4.92 6.28
CA MET A 20 -9.97 -3.58 6.16
C MET A 20 -9.91 -2.78 7.46
N LYS A 21 -10.02 -3.45 8.62
CA LYS A 21 -9.84 -2.80 9.93
C LYS A 21 -8.38 -2.37 10.13
N ASP A 22 -7.44 -3.27 9.87
CA ASP A 22 -6.00 -2.97 9.98
C ASP A 22 -5.60 -1.84 9.03
N PHE A 23 -6.09 -1.90 7.77
CA PHE A 23 -5.93 -0.81 6.80
C PHE A 23 -6.40 0.53 7.36
N MET A 24 -7.61 0.55 7.93
CA MET A 24 -8.21 1.80 8.39
C MET A 24 -7.52 2.33 9.62
N GLU A 25 -7.03 1.47 10.51
CA GLU A 25 -6.24 1.84 11.67
C GLU A 25 -4.89 2.43 11.26
N TRP A 26 -4.16 1.77 10.35
CA TRP A 26 -2.89 2.29 9.82
C TRP A 26 -3.07 3.57 9.03
N SER A 27 -4.13 3.67 8.23
CA SER A 27 -4.45 4.90 7.49
C SER A 27 -4.74 6.05 8.45
N LYS A 28 -5.51 5.81 9.51
CA LYS A 28 -5.74 6.79 10.57
C LYS A 28 -4.44 7.16 11.26
N ALA A 29 -3.55 6.21 11.55
CA ALA A 29 -2.27 6.50 12.17
C ALA A 29 -1.39 7.41 11.28
N MET A 30 -1.33 7.17 9.96
CA MET A 30 -0.57 8.02 9.05
C MET A 30 -1.21 9.40 8.80
N ILE A 31 -2.55 9.48 8.78
CA ILE A 31 -3.28 10.74 8.60
C ILE A 31 -3.28 11.58 9.88
N ALA A 32 -3.58 10.96 11.02
CA ALA A 32 -3.81 11.62 12.30
C ALA A 32 -2.52 11.90 13.07
N SER A 33 -1.42 11.19 12.76
CA SER A 33 -0.17 11.40 13.47
C SER A 33 0.29 12.86 13.37
N GLY A 34 0.03 13.57 12.27
CA GLY A 34 0.34 15.01 12.09
C GLY A 34 1.83 15.39 12.23
N SER A 35 2.63 14.50 12.82
CA SER A 35 4.06 14.53 13.08
C SER A 35 4.86 13.88 11.96
N ASP A 36 4.19 13.12 11.08
CA ASP A 36 4.75 12.60 9.83
C ASP A 36 4.95 13.69 8.76
N GLY A 37 4.85 14.96 9.17
CA GLY A 37 5.18 16.12 8.38
C GLY A 37 6.55 15.95 7.72
N GLY A 38 6.59 16.21 6.43
CA GLY A 38 7.76 15.94 5.60
C GLY A 38 7.36 15.90 4.13
N PRO A 39 8.35 15.79 3.22
CA PRO A 39 8.08 15.67 1.80
C PRO A 39 7.44 14.31 1.48
N PRO A 40 6.83 14.17 0.28
CA PRO A 40 6.41 12.88 -0.24
C PRO A 40 7.57 11.89 -0.25
N ARG A 41 7.31 10.63 0.12
CA ARG A 41 8.37 9.63 0.33
C ARG A 41 7.93 8.23 -0.09
N TRP A 42 8.89 7.45 -0.54
CA TRP A 42 8.70 6.05 -0.92
C TRP A 42 8.93 5.13 0.27
N PHE A 43 8.09 4.11 0.41
CA PHE A 43 8.28 3.04 1.39
C PHE A 43 7.93 1.69 0.78
N SER A 44 8.57 0.63 1.28
CA SER A 44 8.17 -0.75 1.00
C SER A 44 7.29 -1.25 2.15
N PRO A 45 6.15 -1.93 1.89
CA PRO A 45 5.37 -2.55 2.95
C PRO A 45 6.20 -3.60 3.71
N LEU A 46 6.25 -3.50 5.04
CA LEU A 46 7.12 -4.34 5.89
C LEU A 46 6.75 -5.83 5.85
N ASP A 47 5.47 -6.14 5.62
CA ASP A 47 4.92 -7.50 5.57
C ASP A 47 4.96 -8.13 4.17
N CYS A 48 5.65 -7.50 3.20
CA CYS A 48 5.84 -8.11 1.89
C CYS A 48 6.83 -9.29 2.00
N ALA A 49 6.50 -10.39 1.32
CA ALA A 49 7.47 -11.46 1.10
C ALA A 49 8.69 -10.90 0.37
N ALA A 50 9.87 -11.47 0.61
CA ALA A 50 11.07 -11.12 -0.16
C ALA A 50 10.77 -11.35 -1.66
N PRO A 51 10.98 -10.34 -2.52
CA PRO A 51 10.82 -10.50 -3.96
C PRO A 51 11.76 -11.58 -4.49
N MET A 52 11.40 -12.20 -5.62
CA MET A 52 12.31 -13.09 -6.32
C MET A 52 13.49 -12.30 -6.89
N GLU A 53 14.60 -12.99 -7.16
CA GLU A 53 15.68 -12.42 -7.96
C GLU A 53 15.10 -11.97 -9.31
N ASP A 54 15.43 -10.74 -9.74
CA ASP A 54 14.89 -10.06 -10.93
C ASP A 54 13.37 -9.75 -10.91
N SER A 55 12.74 -9.69 -9.74
CA SER A 55 11.35 -9.24 -9.62
C SER A 55 11.13 -7.85 -10.24
N PRO A 56 10.14 -7.67 -11.15
CA PRO A 56 9.83 -6.35 -11.71
C PRO A 56 9.43 -5.34 -10.63
N LEU A 57 9.77 -4.07 -10.85
CA LEU A 57 9.41 -2.96 -9.98
C LEU A 57 7.91 -2.63 -10.12
N LEU A 58 7.19 -2.55 -8.99
CA LEU A 58 5.82 -2.04 -8.92
C LEU A 58 5.79 -0.75 -8.11
N LEU A 59 5.49 0.36 -8.78
CA LEU A 59 5.25 1.66 -8.14
C LEU A 59 3.77 1.86 -7.88
N TYR A 60 3.41 2.06 -6.62
CA TYR A 60 2.06 2.33 -6.20
C TYR A 60 1.88 3.79 -5.81
N LEU A 61 1.03 4.49 -6.55
CA LEU A 61 0.67 5.86 -6.29
C LEU A 61 -0.55 5.91 -5.35
N PRO A 62 -0.56 6.81 -4.35
CA PRO A 62 -1.64 6.90 -3.40
C PRO A 62 -2.93 7.42 -4.05
N GLY A 63 -4.06 7.06 -3.46
CA GLY A 63 -5.36 7.63 -3.79
C GLY A 63 -5.55 9.01 -3.14
N ILE A 64 -6.82 9.45 -3.07
CA ILE A 64 -7.21 10.74 -2.49
C ILE A 64 -6.79 10.92 -1.01
N ASP A 65 -6.58 9.81 -0.30
CA ASP A 65 -6.17 9.79 1.09
C ASP A 65 -4.67 10.03 1.31
N GLY A 66 -3.86 9.96 0.24
CA GLY A 66 -2.41 10.22 0.30
C GLY A 66 -1.58 9.11 0.97
N VAL A 67 -2.20 8.07 1.53
CA VAL A 67 -1.51 7.13 2.44
C VAL A 67 -0.73 6.02 1.71
N GLY A 68 -1.12 5.66 0.50
CA GLY A 68 -0.44 4.59 -0.26
C GLY A 68 -0.70 3.16 0.27
N LEU A 69 -1.72 2.98 1.11
CA LEU A 69 -2.07 1.69 1.73
C LEU A 69 -3.09 0.86 0.96
N GLY A 70 -3.66 1.36 -0.15
CA GLY A 70 -4.72 0.63 -0.88
C GLY A 70 -4.27 -0.74 -1.42
N LEU A 71 -2.97 -0.98 -1.54
CA LEU A 71 -2.39 -2.29 -1.86
C LEU A 71 -2.42 -3.32 -0.74
N ILE A 72 -2.76 -2.95 0.50
CA ILE A 72 -2.67 -3.87 1.65
C ILE A 72 -3.49 -5.16 1.45
N LYS A 73 -4.57 -5.15 0.66
CA LYS A 73 -5.33 -6.36 0.35
C LYS A 73 -4.55 -7.39 -0.47
N HIS A 74 -3.55 -6.94 -1.23
CA HIS A 74 -2.81 -7.76 -2.19
C HIS A 74 -1.30 -7.76 -1.99
N HIS A 75 -0.76 -6.97 -1.06
CA HIS A 75 0.68 -6.76 -0.86
C HIS A 75 1.46 -8.06 -0.67
N LYS A 76 0.92 -9.05 0.04
CA LYS A 76 1.59 -10.36 0.25
C LYS A 76 1.73 -11.17 -1.05
N ARG A 77 0.69 -11.15 -1.89
CA ARG A 77 0.70 -11.87 -3.16
C ARG A 77 1.55 -11.14 -4.20
N LEU A 78 1.40 -9.82 -4.27
CA LEU A 78 2.18 -8.98 -5.18
C LEU A 78 3.66 -8.94 -4.78
N GLY A 79 4.01 -8.92 -3.50
CA GLY A 79 5.40 -8.87 -3.02
C GLY A 79 6.21 -10.13 -3.35
N ARG A 80 5.55 -11.25 -3.68
CA ARG A 80 6.22 -12.45 -4.21
C ARG A 80 6.62 -12.31 -5.68
N ILE A 81 5.99 -11.39 -6.41
CA ILE A 81 6.15 -11.22 -7.86
C ILE A 81 6.94 -9.95 -8.15
N PHE A 82 6.65 -8.88 -7.42
CA PHE A 82 7.16 -7.53 -7.63
C PHE A 82 7.98 -7.04 -6.44
N ASN A 83 8.99 -6.22 -6.73
CA ASN A 83 9.57 -5.32 -5.75
C ASN A 83 8.65 -4.10 -5.60
N ILE A 84 7.97 -3.96 -4.45
CA ILE A 84 6.89 -2.98 -4.28
C ILE A 84 7.41 -1.71 -3.59
N TRP A 85 7.09 -0.56 -4.18
CA TRP A 85 7.28 0.75 -3.55
C TRP A 85 5.98 1.55 -3.57
N CYS A 86 5.52 1.94 -2.40
CA CYS A 86 4.34 2.78 -2.21
C CYS A 86 4.77 4.23 -1.95
N LEU A 87 4.15 5.17 -2.64
CA LEU A 87 4.33 6.59 -2.36
C LEU A 87 3.36 7.04 -1.26
N HIS A 88 3.91 7.63 -0.20
CA HIS A 88 3.16 8.33 0.84
C HIS A 88 3.27 9.84 0.63
N ILE A 89 2.13 10.53 0.59
CA ILE A 89 2.03 11.99 0.52
C ILE A 89 1.34 12.46 1.81
N PRO A 90 2.07 13.09 2.75
CA PRO A 90 1.47 13.61 3.97
C PRO A 90 0.35 14.60 3.67
N VAL A 91 -0.71 14.61 4.49
CA VAL A 91 -1.90 15.47 4.29
C VAL A 91 -1.55 16.97 4.29
N THR A 92 -0.48 17.34 4.98
CA THR A 92 0.05 18.71 5.05
C THR A 92 0.96 19.07 3.88
N ASP A 93 1.38 18.09 3.08
CA ASP A 93 2.27 18.33 1.95
C ASP A 93 1.56 19.12 0.84
N ARG A 94 2.32 20.00 0.17
CA ARG A 94 1.85 20.88 -0.90
C ARG A 94 2.76 20.80 -2.12
N THR A 95 3.45 19.68 -2.31
CA THR A 95 4.31 19.46 -3.47
C THR A 95 3.49 19.64 -4.74
N SER A 96 4.00 20.45 -5.67
CA SER A 96 3.33 20.67 -6.94
C SER A 96 3.30 19.38 -7.76
N PHE A 97 2.37 19.31 -8.72
CA PHE A 97 2.30 18.18 -9.65
C PHE A 97 3.64 17.92 -10.37
N SER A 98 4.34 18.99 -10.75
CA SER A 98 5.68 18.88 -11.36
C SER A 98 6.71 18.30 -10.38
N GLY A 99 6.65 18.68 -9.10
CA GLY A 99 7.51 18.11 -8.07
C GLY A 99 7.25 16.62 -7.84
N LEU A 100 5.97 16.20 -7.85
CA LEU A 100 5.61 14.78 -7.76
C LEU A 100 6.07 14.00 -8.98
N SER A 101 5.93 14.58 -10.18
CA SER A 101 6.40 13.95 -11.42
C SER A 101 7.91 13.71 -11.39
N LEU A 102 8.69 14.70 -10.91
CA LEU A 102 10.14 14.56 -10.73
C LEU A 102 10.49 13.44 -9.75
N LEU A 103 9.80 13.37 -8.61
CA LEU A 103 10.03 12.33 -7.60
C LEU A 103 9.80 10.92 -8.17
N ILE A 104 8.78 10.74 -9.00
CA ILE A 104 8.48 9.46 -9.66
C ILE A 104 9.58 9.12 -10.68
N SER A 105 10.05 10.09 -11.47
CA SER A 105 11.10 9.85 -12.45
C SER A 105 12.44 9.44 -11.83
N LEU A 106 12.77 9.95 -10.65
CA LEU A 106 14.03 9.62 -9.95
C LEU A 106 14.13 8.16 -9.50
N LEU A 107 13.00 7.49 -9.24
CA LEU A 107 13.02 6.10 -8.78
C LEU A 107 13.21 5.07 -9.90
N CYS A 108 13.00 5.50 -11.16
CA CYS A 108 13.17 4.68 -12.35
C CYS A 108 14.51 4.91 -13.07
N SER A 109 15.37 5.80 -12.55
CA SER A 109 16.69 6.14 -13.10
C SER A 109 17.79 5.36 -12.39
#